data_AF-U5T612-F1
#
_entry.id   AF-U5T612-F1
#
_cell.length_a   1.000
_cell.length_b   1.000
_cell.length_c   1.000
_cell.angle_alpha   90.00
_cell.angle_beta   90.00
_cell.angle_gamma   90.00
#
_symmetry.space_group_name_H-M   'P 1'
#
loop_
_entity.id
_entity.type
_entity.pdbx_description
1 polymer ?
#
loop_
_entity_poly.entity_id
_entity_poly.type
_entity_poly.pdbx_seq_one_letter_code
_entity_poly.pdbx_strand_id
1 'polypeptide(L)'
;MIRSFASPDLLAVWRGRQPECMHPRLAFAVRRDLAIIHAAIDQNDLLQACGERLQPLEDPSVPFDADADPNGIPINTADEITALGAPNELKTLRVGYGWWLIFQFRAGDAQGIDLEAVPEPSDD
;
A
#
# COMPACT_ATOMS: atom_id res chain seq x y z
N MET A 1 -6.72 4.38 11.38
CA MET A 1 -6.73 5.84 11.12
C MET A 1 -5.72 6.23 10.05
N ILE A 2 -6.12 7.08 9.12
CA ILE A 2 -5.24 7.55 8.03
C ILE A 2 -4.44 8.79 8.47
N ARG A 3 -3.12 8.77 8.26
CA ARG A 3 -2.20 9.86 8.62
C ARG A 3 -1.72 10.66 7.41
N SER A 4 -1.47 10.01 6.28
CA SER A 4 -0.94 10.67 5.09
C SER A 4 -1.35 9.97 3.80
N PHE A 5 -1.37 10.74 2.72
CA PHE A 5 -1.60 10.29 1.35
C PHE A 5 -0.38 10.65 0.49
N ALA A 6 -0.02 9.79 -0.44
CA ALA A 6 1.06 10.05 -1.40
C ALA A 6 0.66 11.08 -2.47
N SER A 7 -0.62 11.05 -2.89
CA SER A 7 -1.15 11.93 -3.95
C SER A 7 -2.22 12.91 -3.44
N PRO A 8 -2.24 14.16 -3.94
CA PRO A 8 -3.30 15.14 -3.64
C PRO A 8 -4.68 14.70 -4.16
N ASP A 9 -4.75 13.86 -5.19
CA ASP A 9 -6.01 13.37 -5.75
C ASP A 9 -6.71 12.41 -4.78
N LEU A 10 -5.95 11.55 -4.09
CA LEU A 10 -6.48 10.68 -3.05
C LEU A 10 -7.02 11.48 -1.86
N LEU A 11 -6.32 12.55 -1.47
CA LEU A 11 -6.81 13.48 -0.47
C LEU A 11 -8.13 14.14 -0.90
N ALA A 12 -8.27 14.47 -2.19
CA ALA A 12 -9.52 15.01 -2.72
C ALA A 12 -10.67 13.98 -2.66
N VAL A 13 -10.42 12.72 -3.05
CA VAL A 13 -11.39 11.61 -2.92
C VAL A 13 -11.84 11.44 -1.49
N TRP A 14 -10.89 11.41 -0.54
CA TRP A 14 -11.15 11.28 0.89
C TRP A 14 -12.04 12.41 1.43
N ARG A 15 -11.81 13.64 0.96
CA ARG A 15 -12.62 14.83 1.31
C ARG A 15 -13.98 14.90 0.61
N GLY A 16 -14.39 13.86 -0.11
CA GLY A 16 -15.68 13.84 -0.80
C GLY A 16 -15.69 14.50 -2.18
N ARG A 17 -14.54 15.00 -2.67
CA ARG A 17 -14.44 15.65 -3.99
C ARG A 17 -14.24 14.61 -5.09
N GLN A 18 -14.64 14.97 -6.31
CA GLN A 18 -14.43 14.16 -7.51
C GLN A 18 -13.11 14.61 -8.18
N PRO A 19 -12.10 13.73 -8.31
CA PRO A 19 -10.88 14.05 -9.08
C PRO A 19 -11.20 14.09 -10.57
N GLU A 20 -10.50 14.95 -11.31
CA GLU A 20 -10.63 15.03 -12.78
C GLU A 20 -10.05 13.79 -13.48
N CYS A 21 -9.00 13.19 -12.90
CA CYS A 21 -8.26 12.06 -13.43
C CYS A 21 -8.86 10.68 -13.08
N MET A 22 -9.96 10.63 -12.32
CA MET A 22 -10.48 9.38 -11.77
C MET A 22 -11.95 9.15 -12.15
N HIS A 23 -12.26 7.97 -12.67
CA HIS A 23 -13.63 7.60 -12.99
C HIS A 23 -14.52 7.57 -11.71
N PRO A 24 -15.76 8.08 -11.71
CA PRO A 24 -16.59 8.17 -10.50
C PRO A 24 -16.80 6.85 -9.76
N ARG A 25 -16.91 5.73 -10.48
CA ARG A 25 -17.02 4.40 -9.86
C ARG A 25 -15.76 3.99 -9.10
N LEU A 26 -14.59 4.32 -9.64
CA LEU A 26 -13.31 4.08 -8.98
C LEU A 26 -13.18 4.99 -7.75
N ALA A 27 -13.51 6.28 -7.88
CA ALA A 27 -13.49 7.22 -6.76
C ALA A 27 -14.39 6.77 -5.59
N PHE A 28 -15.57 6.22 -5.91
CA PHE A 28 -16.46 5.64 -4.90
C PHE A 28 -15.83 4.42 -4.21
N ALA A 29 -15.26 3.49 -4.98
CA ALA A 29 -14.62 2.28 -4.45
C ALA A 29 -13.42 2.63 -3.55
N VAL A 30 -12.56 3.54 -4.02
CA VAL A 30 -11.42 4.07 -3.25
C VAL A 30 -11.92 4.69 -1.95
N ARG A 31 -12.93 5.56 -1.99
CA ARG A 31 -13.46 6.19 -0.77
C ARG A 31 -13.98 5.18 0.25
N ARG A 32 -14.69 4.15 -0.20
CA ARG A 32 -15.17 3.05 0.68
C ARG A 32 -13.99 2.36 1.35
N ASP A 33 -12.97 2.01 0.58
CA ASP A 33 -11.82 1.25 1.09
C ASP A 33 -10.94 2.12 2.01
N LEU A 34 -10.78 3.42 1.71
CA LEU A 34 -10.16 4.38 2.64
C LEU A 34 -10.92 4.49 3.97
N ALA A 35 -12.25 4.43 3.95
CA ALA A 35 -13.05 4.46 5.18
C ALA A 35 -12.80 3.22 6.05
N ILE A 36 -12.64 2.04 5.43
CA ILE A 36 -12.27 0.80 6.13
C ILE A 36 -10.88 0.95 6.75
N ILE A 37 -9.89 1.40 5.99
CA ILE A 37 -8.51 1.63 6.47
C ILE A 37 -8.49 2.66 7.62
N HIS A 38 -9.31 3.70 7.52
CA HIS A 38 -9.41 4.71 8.56
C HIS A 38 -9.99 4.16 9.86
N ALA A 39 -11.01 3.29 9.77
CA ALA A 39 -11.71 2.72 10.92
C ALA A 39 -10.94 1.59 11.62
N ALA A 40 -10.03 0.90 10.92
CA ALA A 40 -9.25 -0.20 11.48
C ALA A 40 -8.35 0.26 12.64
N ILE A 41 -8.39 -0.51 13.73
CA ILE A 41 -7.57 -0.33 14.94
C ILE A 41 -6.35 -1.25 14.89
N ASP A 42 -6.51 -2.43 14.29
CA ASP A 42 -5.43 -3.38 14.08
C ASP A 42 -5.52 -4.08 12.71
N GLN A 43 -4.54 -4.95 12.44
CA GLN A 43 -4.46 -5.66 11.16
C GLN A 43 -5.59 -6.69 11.01
N ASN A 44 -6.12 -7.23 12.12
CA ASN A 44 -7.18 -8.22 12.08
C ASN A 44 -8.51 -7.57 11.62
N ASP A 45 -8.77 -6.32 11.98
CA ASP A 45 -9.90 -5.55 11.42
C ASP A 45 -9.83 -5.45 9.89
N LEU A 46 -8.65 -5.15 9.35
CA LEU A 46 -8.43 -5.08 7.91
C LEU A 46 -8.64 -6.44 7.25
N LEU A 47 -8.13 -7.51 7.85
CA LEU A 47 -8.31 -8.88 7.34
C LEU A 47 -9.78 -9.29 7.36
N GLN A 48 -10.54 -8.95 8.40
CA GLN A 48 -11.98 -9.24 8.47
C GLN A 48 -12.78 -8.45 7.44
N ALA A 49 -12.44 -7.17 7.22
CA ALA A 49 -13.18 -6.30 6.30
C ALA A 49 -12.83 -6.53 4.82
N CYS A 50 -11.56 -6.84 4.52
CA CYS A 50 -11.05 -6.93 3.16
C CYS A 50 -10.81 -8.37 2.68
N GLY A 51 -10.61 -9.32 3.60
CA GLY A 51 -10.33 -10.72 3.29
C GLY A 51 -9.17 -10.87 2.31
N GLU A 52 -9.39 -11.66 1.27
CA GLU A 52 -8.41 -11.96 0.21
C GLU A 52 -7.96 -10.73 -0.61
N ARG A 53 -8.66 -9.59 -0.49
CA ARG A 53 -8.27 -8.36 -1.18
C ARG A 53 -7.06 -7.70 -0.53
N LEU A 54 -6.80 -7.97 0.76
CA LEU A 54 -5.66 -7.44 1.49
C LEU A 54 -4.50 -8.44 1.39
N GLN A 55 -3.34 -7.97 0.93
CA GLN A 55 -2.15 -8.78 0.78
C GLN A 55 -0.94 -8.06 1.40
N PRO A 56 0.03 -8.78 1.98
CA PRO A 56 1.33 -8.18 2.25
C PRO A 56 1.99 -7.79 0.92
N LEU A 57 2.64 -6.64 0.86
CA LEU A 57 3.54 -6.36 -0.27
C LEU A 57 4.87 -7.04 0.02
N GLU A 58 5.10 -8.20 -0.60
CA GLU A 58 6.42 -8.82 -0.60
C GLU A 58 7.27 -8.08 -1.64
N ASP A 59 8.34 -7.42 -1.19
CA ASP A 59 9.33 -6.84 -2.12
C ASP A 59 10.22 -7.98 -2.63
N PRO A 60 10.12 -8.37 -3.92
CA PRO A 60 10.94 -9.45 -4.48
C PRO A 60 12.42 -9.05 -4.65
N SER A 61 12.78 -7.79 -4.37
CA SER A 61 14.13 -7.23 -4.53
C SER A 61 15.00 -7.41 -3.28
N VAL A 62 14.44 -7.93 -2.17
CA VAL A 62 15.22 -8.38 -1.02
C VAL A 62 15.57 -9.84 -1.26
N PRO A 63 16.79 -10.19 -1.67
CA PRO A 63 17.19 -11.59 -1.73
C PRO A 63 17.02 -12.17 -0.32
N PHE A 64 16.32 -13.29 -0.24
CA PHE A 64 16.26 -14.12 0.95
C PHE A 64 17.68 -14.23 1.53
N ASP A 65 17.86 -13.94 2.83
CA ASP A 65 19.05 -14.31 3.58
C ASP A 65 19.16 -15.85 3.56
N ALA A 66 19.75 -16.37 2.49
CA ALA A 66 20.29 -17.71 2.41
C ALA A 66 21.80 -17.54 2.29
N ASP A 67 22.48 -17.84 3.39
CA ASP A 67 23.93 -17.84 3.59
C ASP A 67 24.56 -16.50 3.96
N ALA A 68 24.71 -16.33 5.28
CA ALA A 68 25.65 -15.40 5.89
C ALA A 68 27.07 -15.69 5.38
N ASP A 69 27.53 -14.89 4.42
CA ASP A 69 28.94 -14.86 4.01
C ASP A 69 29.74 -14.14 5.13
N PRO A 70 30.76 -14.77 5.74
CA PRO A 70 31.43 -14.27 6.94
C PRO A 70 32.39 -13.08 6.69
N ASN A 71 32.57 -12.64 5.44
CA ASN A 71 33.50 -11.56 5.10
C ASN A 71 32.75 -10.26 4.81
N GLY A 72 32.40 -9.57 5.90
CA GLY A 72 31.63 -8.34 5.90
C GLY A 72 32.16 -7.24 4.98
N ILE A 73 31.40 -6.95 3.93
CA ILE A 73 31.31 -5.62 3.35
C ILE A 73 29.82 -5.28 3.23
N PRO A 74 29.27 -4.40 4.09
CA PRO A 74 27.91 -3.91 3.90
C PRO A 74 27.91 -2.99 2.68
N ILE A 75 27.42 -3.49 1.55
CA ILE A 75 27.07 -2.64 0.41
C ILE A 75 25.76 -1.97 0.81
N ASN A 76 25.89 -0.72 1.25
CA ASN A 76 24.82 0.10 1.75
C ASN A 76 23.96 0.59 0.57
N THR A 77 23.10 -0.29 0.06
CA THR A 77 22.03 0.05 -0.90
C THR A 77 20.68 0.10 -0.18
N ALA A 78 20.69 0.51 1.09
CA ALA A 78 19.49 0.72 1.91
C ALA A 78 18.96 2.18 1.82
N ASP A 79 19.63 3.06 1.06
CA ASP A 79 19.35 4.51 1.11
C ASP A 79 18.07 4.92 0.36
N GLU A 80 17.50 4.08 -0.52
CA GLU A 80 16.24 4.40 -1.21
C GLU A 80 14.99 3.72 -0.60
N ILE A 81 15.16 2.65 0.19
CA ILE A 81 14.03 1.94 0.84
C ILE A 81 13.69 2.56 2.21
N THR A 82 14.55 3.44 2.72
CA THR A 82 14.36 4.08 4.04
C THR A 82 13.22 5.13 4.07
N ALA A 83 12.54 5.37 2.93
CA ALA A 83 11.35 6.23 2.87
C ALA A 83 10.00 5.48 3.06
N LEU A 84 9.98 4.14 2.99
CA LEU A 84 8.75 3.34 2.93
C LEU A 84 8.54 2.34 4.10
N GLY A 85 9.27 2.51 5.19
CA GLY A 85 9.10 1.67 6.39
C GLY A 85 9.62 0.25 6.20
N ALA A 86 9.61 -0.56 7.27
CA ALA A 86 10.07 -1.94 7.20
C ALA A 86 9.16 -2.77 6.25
N PRO A 87 9.70 -3.69 5.43
CA PRO A 87 8.94 -4.45 4.43
C PRO A 87 7.76 -5.24 5.02
N ASN A 88 7.82 -5.64 6.30
CA ASN A 88 6.72 -6.33 6.98
C ASN A 88 5.49 -5.45 7.28
N GLU A 89 5.61 -4.12 7.17
CA GLU A 89 4.56 -3.16 7.51
C GLU A 89 3.79 -2.66 6.27
N LEU A 90 4.28 -2.96 5.07
CA LEU A 90 3.70 -2.54 3.80
C LEU A 90 2.59 -3.51 3.34
N LYS A 91 1.45 -2.97 2.93
CA LYS A 91 0.25 -3.71 2.54
C LYS A 91 -0.26 -3.22 1.19
N THR A 92 -0.86 -4.14 0.45
CA THR A 92 -1.67 -3.83 -0.73
C THR A 92 -3.13 -4.22 -0.51
N LEU A 93 -4.04 -3.42 -1.05
CA LEU A 93 -5.47 -3.69 -1.02
C LEU A 93 -6.06 -3.53 -2.41
N ARG A 94 -6.58 -4.63 -2.97
CA ARG A 94 -7.25 -4.62 -4.27
C ARG A 94 -8.56 -3.83 -4.20
N VAL A 95 -8.64 -2.68 -4.88
CA VAL A 95 -9.85 -1.84 -4.96
C VAL A 95 -10.85 -2.40 -5.97
N GLY A 96 -10.31 -2.98 -7.06
CA GLY A 96 -11.06 -3.42 -8.25
C GLY A 96 -10.70 -2.59 -9.47
N TYR A 97 -11.24 -2.95 -10.65
CA TYR A 97 -10.97 -2.25 -11.92
C TYR A 97 -9.49 -2.17 -12.32
N GLY A 98 -8.65 -3.11 -11.83
CA GLY A 98 -7.21 -3.08 -12.06
C GLY A 98 -6.44 -2.14 -11.12
N TRP A 99 -7.05 -1.64 -10.04
CA TRP A 99 -6.43 -0.69 -9.11
C TRP A 99 -6.20 -1.28 -7.72
N TRP A 100 -5.11 -0.83 -7.08
CA TRP A 100 -4.63 -1.25 -5.78
C TRP A 100 -4.27 -0.04 -4.92
N LEU A 101 -4.64 -0.09 -3.64
CA LEU A 101 -4.12 0.82 -2.64
C LEU A 101 -2.86 0.23 -2.02
N ILE A 102 -1.82 1.03 -1.89
CA ILE A 102 -0.56 0.65 -1.25
C ILE A 102 -0.38 1.56 -0.04
N PHE A 103 -0.07 0.97 1.12
CA PHE A 103 0.07 1.74 2.35
C PHE A 103 0.84 0.97 3.41
N GLN A 104 1.46 1.71 4.33
CA GLN A 104 1.98 1.12 5.57
C GLN A 104 0.86 1.10 6.61
N PHE A 105 0.76 0.02 7.39
CA PHE A 105 -0.20 -0.07 8.49
C PHE A 105 0.44 -0.59 9.77
N ARG A 106 0.45 0.25 10.81
CA ARG A 106 1.07 -0.07 12.11
C ARG A 106 0.28 0.53 13.26
N ALA A 107 -0.04 -0.31 14.26
CA ALA A 107 -0.71 0.12 15.49
C ALA A 107 -1.97 0.97 15.25
N GLY A 108 -2.75 0.59 14.23
CA GLY A 108 -3.97 1.32 13.86
C GLY A 108 -3.75 2.57 13.02
N ASP A 109 -2.51 2.87 12.63
CA ASP A 109 -2.18 4.02 11.78
C ASP A 109 -1.78 3.57 10.37
N ALA A 110 -2.43 4.18 9.38
CA ALA A 110 -2.14 4.01 7.96
C ALA A 110 -1.37 5.22 7.44
N GLN A 111 -0.23 4.98 6.78
CA GLN A 111 0.66 6.02 6.28
C GLN A 111 0.97 5.82 4.80
N GLY A 112 1.21 6.94 4.11
CA GLY A 112 1.70 6.96 2.73
C GLY A 112 0.74 6.28 1.76
N ILE A 113 -0.57 6.47 1.92
CA ILE A 113 -1.55 5.78 1.07
C ILE A 113 -1.40 6.25 -0.36
N ASP A 114 -1.11 5.32 -1.25
CA ASP A 114 -1.02 5.53 -2.68
C ASP A 114 -1.97 4.62 -3.46
N LEU A 115 -2.23 4.97 -4.73
CA LEU A 115 -3.14 4.27 -5.62
C LEU A 115 -2.43 3.96 -6.93
N GLU A 116 -2.20 2.67 -7.18
CA GLU A 116 -1.50 2.19 -8.36
C GLU A 116 -2.41 1.32 -9.23
N ALA A 117 -2.19 1.40 -10.54
CA ALA A 117 -2.74 0.44 -11.49
C ALA A 117 -1.85 -0.81 -11.51
N VAL A 118 -2.44 -1.99 -11.74
CA VAL A 118 -1.68 -3.21 -12.02
C VAL A 118 -0.74 -2.92 -13.20
N PRO A 119 0.59 -3.14 -13.06
CA PRO A 119 1.43 -3.24 -14.24
C PRO A 119 0.91 -4.43 -15.05
N GLU A 120 0.39 -4.17 -16.24
CA GLU A 120 0.00 -5.25 -17.15
C GLU A 120 1.21 -6.20 -17.29
N PRO A 121 1.01 -7.54 -17.19
CA PRO A 121 2.08 -8.44 -17.53
C PRO A 121 2.50 -8.11 -18.96
N SER A 122 3.75 -7.69 -19.13
CA SER A 122 4.33 -7.53 -20.45
C SER A 122 4.39 -8.94 -21.06
N ASP A 123 3.42 -9.26 -21.91
CA ASP A 123 3.49 -10.41 -22.81
C ASP A 123 4.69 -10.16 -23.75
N ASP A 124 5.80 -10.86 -23.49
CA ASP A 124 6.95 -10.98 -24.40
C ASP A 124 6.85 -12.32 -25.17
#